data_AF-A0A433RU94-F1
#
_entry.id   AF-A0A433RU94-F1
#
_cell.length_a   1.000
_cell.length_b   1.000
_cell.length_c   1.000
_cell.angle_alpha   90.00
_cell.angle_beta   90.00
_cell.angle_gamma   90.00
#
_symmetry.space_group_name_H-M   'P 1'
#
loop_
_entity.id
_entity.type
_entity.pdbx_description
1 polymer ?
#
loop_
_entity_poly.entity_id
_entity_poly.type
_entity_poly.pdbx_seq_one_letter_code
_entity_poly.pdbx_strand_id
1 'polypeptide(L)'
;MIEKQLQEVELIIFIEDEDDMAESLEDLKAYAKTYELDHVEVAAQHKETVDDERVKYIVTLEISRDSENLGRKYETEEQKVFGFGD
;
A
#
# COMPACT_ATOMS: atom_id res chain seq x y z
N MET A 1 21.15 -7.13 -1.72
CA MET A 1 20.46 -8.14 -2.57
C MET A 1 19.01 -7.69 -2.62
N ILE A 2 18.44 -7.53 -3.82
CA ILE A 2 17.05 -7.08 -3.94
C ILE A 2 16.11 -8.29 -3.84
N GLU A 3 15.29 -8.29 -2.80
CA GLU A 3 14.18 -9.21 -2.62
C GLU A 3 12.89 -8.55 -3.10
N LYS A 4 12.05 -9.32 -3.79
CA LYS A 4 10.73 -8.86 -4.24
C LYS A 4 9.65 -9.75 -3.64
N GLN A 5 8.63 -9.11 -3.08
CA GLN A 5 7.44 -9.79 -2.58
C GLN A 5 6.19 -9.13 -3.18
N LEU A 6 5.16 -9.94 -3.41
CA LEU A 6 3.86 -9.49 -3.87
C LEU A 6 2.86 -9.60 -2.73
N GLN A 7 2.07 -8.56 -2.52
CA GLN A 7 1.02 -8.51 -1.53
C GLN A 7 -0.28 -8.06 -2.21
N GLU A 8 -1.33 -8.86 -2.05
CA GLU A 8 -2.66 -8.50 -2.54
C GLU A 8 -3.47 -7.88 -1.41
N VAL A 9 -4.17 -6.78 -1.71
CA VAL A 9 -5.07 -6.10 -0.77
C VAL A 9 -6.40 -5.84 -1.46
N GLU A 10 -7.48 -6.13 -0.75
CA GLU A 10 -8.84 -5.90 -1.19
C GLU A 10 -9.42 -4.69 -0.44
N LEU A 11 -9.88 -3.69 -1.19
CA LEU A 11 -10.48 -2.48 -0.66
C LEU A 11 -11.92 -2.38 -1.19
N ILE A 12 -12.90 -2.31 -0.29
CA ILE A 12 -14.31 -2.12 -0.67
C ILE A 12 -14.67 -0.70 -0.25
N ILE A 13 -15.04 0.13 -1.23
CA ILE A 13 -15.48 1.52 -1.02
C ILE A 13 -16.85 1.76 -1.64
N PHE A 14 -17.52 2.81 -1.17
CA PHE A 14 -18.70 3.31 -1.86
C PHE A 14 -18.29 4.02 -3.15
N ILE A 15 -19.16 3.98 -4.15
CA ILE A 15 -18.91 4.59 -5.46
C ILE A 15 -18.74 6.12 -5.34
N GLU A 16 -19.38 6.74 -4.35
CA GLU A 16 -19.24 8.17 -4.06
C GLU A 16 -17.86 8.56 -3.53
N ASP A 17 -17.12 7.63 -2.93
CA ASP A 17 -15.77 7.82 -2.37
C ASP A 17 -14.66 7.42 -3.36
N GLU A 18 -15.00 7.15 -4.62
CA GLU A 18 -14.04 6.69 -5.62
C GLU A 18 -12.97 7.73 -5.95
N ASP A 19 -13.28 9.02 -5.80
CA ASP A 19 -12.32 10.11 -5.97
C ASP A 19 -11.22 10.11 -4.88
N ASP A 20 -11.52 9.60 -3.67
CA ASP A 20 -10.57 9.44 -2.55
C ASP A 20 -9.72 8.16 -2.65
N MET A 21 -9.94 7.35 -3.70
CA MET A 21 -9.22 6.10 -3.91
C MET A 21 -7.71 6.32 -4.13
N ALA A 22 -7.32 7.46 -4.70
CA ALA A 22 -5.92 7.83 -4.87
C ALA A 22 -5.19 8.00 -3.53
N GLU A 23 -5.81 8.67 -2.56
CA GLU A 23 -5.28 8.83 -1.20
C GLU A 23 -5.20 7.47 -0.49
N SER A 24 -6.27 6.67 -0.60
CA SER A 24 -6.31 5.30 -0.05
C SER A 24 -5.20 4.40 -0.59
N LEU A 25 -4.80 4.56 -1.86
CA LEU A 25 -3.67 3.83 -2.45
C LEU A 25 -2.32 4.26 -1.88
N GLU A 26 -2.13 5.55 -1.61
CA GLU A 26 -0.88 6.05 -1.00
C GLU A 26 -0.73 5.53 0.42
N ASP A 27 -1.82 5.53 1.19
CA ASP A 27 -1.86 4.93 2.52
C ASP A 27 -1.53 3.44 2.44
N LEU A 28 -2.18 2.68 1.55
CA LEU A 28 -1.90 1.25 1.37
C LEU A 28 -0.41 0.97 1.08
N LYS A 29 0.23 1.79 0.25
CA LYS A 29 1.68 1.68 -0.02
C LYS A 29 2.49 1.97 1.24
N ALA A 30 2.13 3.00 2.01
CA ALA A 30 2.80 3.32 3.27
C ALA A 30 2.68 2.18 4.28
N TYR A 31 1.47 1.62 4.46
CA TYR A 31 1.21 0.48 5.34
C TYR A 31 1.99 -0.78 4.95
N ALA A 32 2.16 -1.04 3.65
CA ALA A 32 2.90 -2.18 3.13
C ALA A 32 4.42 -2.12 3.43
N LYS A 33 4.98 -0.92 3.69
CA LYS A 33 6.39 -0.78 4.07
C LYS A 33 6.67 -1.41 5.42
N THR A 34 7.75 -2.17 5.53
CA THR A 34 8.31 -2.62 6.82
C THR A 34 9.52 -1.77 7.22
N TYR A 35 10.29 -1.36 6.23
CA TYR A 35 11.49 -0.54 6.40
C TYR A 35 11.39 0.76 5.58
N GLU A 36 12.15 1.77 6.00
CA GLU A 36 12.20 3.11 5.40
C GLU A 36 12.52 3.08 3.90
N LEU A 37 13.43 2.19 3.50
CA LEU A 37 13.89 2.07 2.12
C LEU A 37 13.15 0.97 1.33
N ASP A 38 12.09 0.38 1.89
CA ASP A 38 11.21 -0.48 1.10
C ASP A 38 10.56 0.36 -0.02
N HIS A 39 10.73 -0.09 -1.27
CA HIS A 39 10.09 0.51 -2.43
C HIS A 39 8.81 -0.24 -2.76
N VAL A 40 7.67 0.46 -2.73
CA VAL A 40 6.35 -0.16 -2.92
C VAL A 40 5.67 0.44 -4.14
N GLU A 41 5.28 -0.42 -5.07
CA GLU A 41 4.60 -0.04 -6.31
C GLU A 41 3.33 -0.86 -6.50
N VAL A 42 2.36 -0.31 -7.24
CA VAL A 42 1.18 -1.07 -7.65
C VAL A 42 1.55 -1.86 -8.91
N ALA A 43 1.64 -3.18 -8.78
CA ALA A 43 1.94 -4.08 -9.88
C ALA A 43 0.69 -4.37 -10.74
N ALA A 44 -0.47 -4.48 -10.08
CA ALA A 44 -1.75 -4.68 -10.75
C ALA A 44 -2.88 -4.07 -9.92
N GLN A 45 -3.94 -3.66 -10.61
CA GLN A 45 -5.17 -3.18 -10.00
C GLN A 45 -6.35 -3.69 -10.82
N HIS A 46 -7.35 -4.22 -10.14
CA HIS A 46 -8.62 -4.61 -10.73
C HIS A 46 -9.78 -4.00 -9.93
N LYS A 47 -10.86 -3.67 -10.62
CA LYS A 47 -12.08 -3.11 -10.04
C LYS A 47 -13.25 -4.04 -10.37
N GLU A 48 -13.99 -4.43 -9.35
CA GLU A 48 -15.20 -5.22 -9.46
C GLU A 48 -16.38 -4.46 -8.83
N THR A 49 -17.51 -4.39 -9.51
CA THR A 49 -18.74 -3.87 -8.91
C THR A 49 -19.29 -4.92 -7.94
N VAL A 50 -19.48 -4.54 -6.68
CA VAL A 50 -20.06 -5.42 -5.65
C VAL A 50 -21.58 -5.32 -5.70
N ASP A 51 -22.09 -4.09 -5.78
CA ASP A 51 -23.51 -3.74 -5.88
C ASP A 51 -23.67 -2.31 -6.42
N ASP A 52 -24.90 -1.81 -6.52
CA ASP A 52 -25.24 -0.50 -7.09
C ASP A 52 -24.59 0.69 -6.35
N GLU A 53 -24.07 0.49 -5.14
CA GLU A 53 -23.48 1.55 -4.31
C GLU A 53 -21.99 1.32 -4.00
N ARG A 54 -21.45 0.12 -4.26
CA ARG A 54 -20.10 -0.27 -3.82
C ARG A 54 -19.26 -0.93 -4.90
N VAL A 55 -17.97 -0.63 -4.84
CA VAL A 55 -16.94 -1.21 -5.71
C VAL A 55 -15.82 -1.79 -4.88
N LYS A 56 -15.26 -2.90 -5.36
CA LYS A 56 -14.12 -3.59 -4.77
C LYS A 56 -12.92 -3.37 -5.67
N TYR A 57 -11.85 -2.83 -5.09
CA TYR A 57 -10.54 -2.76 -5.69
C TYR A 57 -9.68 -3.89 -5.17
N ILE A 58 -9.14 -4.70 -6.08
CA ILE A 58 -8.11 -5.69 -5.78
C ILE A 58 -6.80 -5.11 -6.27
N VAL A 59 -5.91 -4.77 -5.34
CA VAL A 59 -4.63 -4.10 -5.61
C VAL A 59 -3.50 -5.06 -5.26
N THR A 60 -2.66 -5.37 -6.25
CA THR A 60 -1.43 -6.11 -6.03
C THR A 60 -0.27 -5.13 -5.89
N LEU A 61 0.35 -5.10 -4.71
CA LEU A 61 1.53 -4.33 -4.40
C LEU A 61 2.79 -5.18 -4.62
N GLU A 62 3.76 -4.66 -5.36
CA GLU A 62 5.13 -5.19 -5.38
C GLU A 62 5.99 -4.40 -4.40
N ILE A 63 6.58 -5.09 -3.44
CA ILE A 63 7.49 -4.50 -2.47
C ILE A 63 8.89 -5.01 -2.80
N SER A 64 9.75 -4.10 -3.23
CA SER A 64 11.17 -4.35 -3.47
C SER A 64 11.98 -3.88 -2.26
N ARG A 65 12.79 -4.78 -1.71
CA ARG A 65 13.61 -4.56 -0.53
C ARG A 65 15.07 -4.84 -0.83
N ASP A 66 15.96 -3.90 -0.51
CA ASP A 66 17.39 -4.19 -0.49
C ASP A 66 17.80 -4.69 0.88
N SER A 67 18.06 -5.99 1.01
CA SER A 67 18.46 -6.60 2.28
C SER A 67 19.80 -6.10 2.82
N GLU A 68 20.61 -5.45 1.97
CA GLU A 68 21.88 -4.83 2.36
C GLU A 68 21.72 -3.37 2.81
N ASN A 69 20.57 -2.74 2.52
CA ASN A 69 20.29 -1.36 2.85
C ASN A 69 18.79 -1.14 3.15
N LEU A 70 18.38 -1.56 4.35
CA LEU A 70 16.98 -1.48 4.79
C LEU A 70 16.57 -0.08 5.25
N GLY A 71 17.51 0.72 5.75
CA GLY A 71 17.19 1.93 6.52
C GLY A 71 16.59 1.58 7.90
N ARG A 72 15.75 2.46 8.43
CA ARG A 72 15.07 2.25 9.72
C ARG A 72 13.88 1.31 9.57
N LYS A 73 13.66 0.44 10.56
CA LYS A 73 12.44 -0.37 10.63
C LYS A 73 11.31 0.48 11.23
N TYR A 74 10.13 0.45 10.61
CA TYR A 74 8.94 1.04 11.19
C TYR A 74 8.42 0.15 12.33
N GLU A 75 8.26 0.73 13.52
CA GLU A 75 7.73 0.08 14.72
C GLU A 75 6.23 0.31 14.87
N THR A 76 5.72 1.44 14.38
CA THR A 76 4.30 1.80 14.44
C THR A 76 3.76 2.21 13.07
N GLU A 77 2.44 2.12 12.92
CA GLU A 77 1.73 2.63 11.74
C GLU A 77 1.84 4.15 11.62
N GLU A 78 1.83 4.86 12.75
CA GLU A 78 2.07 6.31 12.79
C GLU A 78 3.43 6.68 12.17
N GLN A 79 4.48 5.90 12.42
CA GLN A 79 5.78 6.16 11.79
C GLN A 79 5.76 5.96 10.27
N LYS A 80 4.90 5.09 9.76
CA LYS A 80 4.75 4.87 8.30
C LYS A 80 4.05 6.03 7.62
N VAL A 81 3.07 6.63 8.31
CA VAL A 81 2.25 7.73 7.78
C VAL A 81 2.93 9.10 8.00
N PHE A 82 3.43 9.35 9.20
CA PHE A 82 3.96 10.65 9.61
C PHE A 82 5.50 10.72 9.65
N GLY A 83 6.19 9.59 9.45
CA GLY A 83 7.64 9.49 9.55
C GLY A 83 8.15 9.23 10.97
N PHE A 84 9.47 9.11 11.13
CA PHE A 84 10.10 8.97 12.44
C PHE A 84 10.11 10.34 13.13
N GLY A 85 9.49 10.43 14.32
CA GLY A 85 9.60 11.63 15.15
C GLY A 85 11.08 12.00 15.38
N ASP A 86 11.36 13.31 15.39
CA ASP A 86 12.70 13.88 15.57
C ASP A 86 13.24 13.71 17.00
#